data_AF-A0A538RDN9-F1
#
_entry.id   AF-A0A538RDN9-F1
#
_cell.length_a   1.000
_cell.length_b   1.000
_cell.length_c   1.000
_cell.angle_alpha   90.00
_cell.angle_beta   90.00
_cell.angle_gamma   90.00
#
_symmetry.space_group_name_H-M   'P 1'
#
loop_
_entity.id
_entity.type
_entity.pdbx_description
1 polymer ?
#
loop_
_entity_poly.entity_id
_entity_poly.type
_entity_poly.pdbx_seq_one_letter_code
_entity_poly.pdbx_strand_id
1 'polypeptide(L)'
;MPEDFGKDMLMLGGTVIGFIAALLTLMEKLLDVKNRLTSKKERKSPSPTERPASDSFPTIDLFSSKPFRGVSYLLLYETSVIVAAGLLLNYVGLTLSRHLESILFLDMTGTALVAFLLGPWWGAIVALLSNSVVNWLLYPEAGGDVVIFPWSLVSMAGACYWGWMAKQTGFQKYLRTGRSSALSHAWFLYIFGVGSAIVMSLPGTFVQAALHEQTTFALNPDVAESVSLRVLQWEHTAHLYLESLFGFTWGESLSWWIVNWFQNWIRYIPDKTMSAAIALVVLKYGYPLFERELIHGGPEGERPNDERILPLVLGLLYAPSFAALLSSETYGGVAYWPLWALPWLLILGGYGYLRCWGTGEAAMQAARLQRAERYARALKQIGRESSHEFCKRLTFMTLIASLLFALCLPILLTDFYRATFKFFCVVYGFLLVVHLVRIAIAQNISIARAND
;
A
#
# COMPACT_ATOMS: atom_id res chain seq x y z
N MET A 1 -3.30 23.34 -24.58
CA MET A 1 -3.56 22.40 -25.70
C MET A 1 -2.63 21.17 -25.76
N PRO A 2 -1.33 21.22 -25.42
CA PRO A 2 -0.51 19.99 -25.36
C PRO A 2 -0.75 19.13 -24.11
N GLU A 3 -1.24 19.71 -23.02
CA GLU A 3 -1.44 18.99 -21.74
C GLU A 3 -2.64 18.02 -21.75
N ASP A 4 -3.72 18.35 -22.45
CA ASP A 4 -4.88 17.45 -22.59
C ASP A 4 -4.53 16.20 -23.40
N PHE A 5 -3.70 16.34 -24.43
CA PHE A 5 -3.31 15.23 -25.30
C PHE A 5 -2.48 14.17 -24.56
N GLY A 6 -1.63 14.58 -23.61
CA GLY A 6 -0.85 13.67 -22.77
C GLY A 6 -1.72 12.91 -21.77
N LYS A 7 -2.72 13.57 -21.19
CA LYS A 7 -3.70 12.95 -20.28
C LYS A 7 -4.58 11.93 -21.01
N ASP A 8 -5.05 12.28 -22.22
CA ASP A 8 -5.87 11.38 -23.03
C ASP A 8 -5.09 10.16 -23.52
N MET A 9 -3.81 10.31 -23.90
CA MET A 9 -2.94 9.17 -24.23
C MET A 9 -2.68 8.25 -23.03
N LEU A 10 -2.48 8.80 -21.83
CA LEU A 10 -2.31 8.00 -20.61
C LEU A 10 -3.61 7.26 -20.23
N MET A 11 -4.78 7.91 -20.38
CA MET A 11 -6.09 7.28 -20.17
C MET A 11 -6.37 6.17 -21.19
N LEU A 12 -6.03 6.40 -22.46
CA LEU A 12 -6.11 5.39 -23.51
C LEU A 12 -5.17 4.22 -23.21
N GLY A 13 -3.94 4.50 -22.78
CA GLY A 13 -2.98 3.48 -22.35
C GLY A 13 -3.50 2.62 -21.19
N GLY A 14 -4.04 3.26 -20.14
CA GLY A 14 -4.60 2.57 -18.98
C GLY A 14 -5.82 1.70 -19.31
N THR A 15 -6.72 2.19 -20.16
CA THR A 15 -7.91 1.43 -20.60
C THR A 15 -7.54 0.28 -21.53
N VAL A 16 -6.57 0.47 -22.44
CA VAL A 16 -6.04 -0.61 -23.30
C VAL A 16 -5.34 -1.68 -22.47
N ILE A 17 -4.50 -1.31 -21.49
CA ILE A 17 -3.85 -2.26 -20.57
C ILE A 17 -4.89 -3.01 -19.74
N GLY A 18 -5.89 -2.31 -19.19
CA GLY A 18 -7.00 -2.93 -18.45
C GLY A 18 -7.82 -3.91 -19.31
N PHE A 19 -8.09 -3.54 -20.56
CA PHE A 19 -8.81 -4.39 -21.52
C PHE A 19 -8.00 -5.64 -21.91
N ILE A 20 -6.70 -5.47 -22.18
CA ILE A 20 -5.78 -6.59 -22.46
C ILE A 20 -5.70 -7.51 -21.24
N ALA A 21 -5.58 -6.97 -20.02
CA ALA A 21 -5.56 -7.76 -18.80
C ALA A 21 -6.87 -8.56 -18.61
N ALA A 22 -8.02 -7.95 -18.90
CA ALA A 22 -9.32 -8.63 -18.85
C ALA A 22 -9.42 -9.76 -19.89
N LEU A 23 -8.97 -9.52 -21.13
CA LEU A 23 -8.92 -10.52 -22.20
C LEU A 23 -8.00 -11.69 -21.85
N LEU A 24 -6.80 -11.41 -21.34
CA LEU A 24 -5.84 -12.43 -20.91
C LEU A 24 -6.40 -13.27 -19.77
N THR A 25 -7.00 -12.62 -18.76
CA THR A 25 -7.66 -13.33 -17.63
C THR A 25 -8.80 -14.23 -18.12
N LEU A 26 -9.57 -13.79 -19.12
CA LEU A 26 -10.66 -14.58 -19.69
C LEU A 26 -10.12 -15.78 -20.48
N MET A 27 -9.12 -15.55 -21.33
CA MET A 27 -8.49 -16.60 -22.13
C MET A 27 -7.90 -17.70 -21.23
N GLU A 28 -7.27 -17.28 -20.15
CA GLU A 28 -6.71 -18.16 -19.12
C GLU A 28 -7.78 -18.99 -18.40
N LYS A 29 -8.93 -18.39 -18.05
CA LYS A 29 -10.07 -19.12 -17.48
C LYS A 29 -10.72 -20.08 -18.47
N LEU A 30 -10.81 -19.71 -19.75
CA LEU A 30 -11.33 -20.57 -20.82
C LEU A 30 -10.41 -21.77 -21.06
N LEU A 31 -9.10 -21.57 -21.02
CA LEU A 31 -8.09 -22.63 -21.11
C LEU A 31 -8.21 -23.59 -19.92
N ASP A 32 -8.39 -23.08 -18.70
CA ASP A 32 -8.65 -23.90 -17.50
C ASP A 32 -9.92 -24.76 -17.63
N VAL A 33 -10.99 -24.20 -18.21
CA VAL A 33 -12.25 -24.93 -18.45
C VAL A 33 -12.08 -26.00 -19.54
N LYS A 34 -11.40 -25.66 -20.64
CA LYS A 34 -11.07 -26.61 -21.71
C LYS A 34 -10.24 -27.78 -21.18
N ASN A 35 -9.22 -27.50 -20.37
CA ASN A 35 -8.35 -28.51 -19.75
C ASN A 35 -9.11 -29.41 -18.77
N ARG A 36 -10.12 -28.88 -18.06
CA ARG A 36 -11.01 -29.70 -17.22
C ARG A 36 -11.93 -30.59 -18.04
N LEU A 37 -12.43 -30.12 -19.18
CA LEU A 37 -13.29 -30.88 -20.08
C LEU A 37 -12.54 -32.00 -20.79
N THR A 38 -11.29 -31.77 -21.22
CA THR A 38 -10.43 -32.81 -21.81
C THR A 38 -10.01 -33.86 -20.79
N SER A 39 -9.61 -33.45 -19.57
CA SER A 39 -9.29 -34.39 -18.49
C SER A 39 -10.48 -35.27 -18.07
N LYS A 40 -11.71 -34.73 -18.12
CA LYS A 40 -12.94 -35.50 -17.85
C LYS A 40 -13.29 -36.49 -18.99
N LYS A 41 -12.80 -36.22 -20.20
CA LYS A 41 -12.98 -37.08 -21.39
C LYS A 41 -11.97 -38.24 -21.39
N GLU A 42 -10.73 -38.00 -20.97
CA GLU A 42 -9.70 -39.04 -20.78
C GLU A 42 -10.01 -39.99 -19.63
N ARG A 43 -10.67 -39.51 -18.57
CA ARG A 43 -11.09 -40.37 -17.44
C ARG A 43 -12.23 -41.35 -17.77
N LYS A 44 -12.81 -41.27 -18.98
CA LYS A 44 -13.93 -42.11 -19.45
C LYS A 44 -13.51 -43.21 -20.43
N SER A 45 -12.23 -43.33 -20.79
CA SER A 45 -11.72 -44.47 -21.57
C SER A 45 -11.08 -45.51 -20.64
N PRO A 46 -11.55 -46.77 -20.61
CA PRO A 46 -10.90 -47.83 -19.87
C PRO A 46 -9.94 -48.61 -20.76
N SER A 47 -8.66 -48.72 -20.37
CA SER A 47 -7.75 -49.77 -20.86
C SER A 47 -6.54 -49.91 -19.91
N PRO A 48 -5.85 -51.07 -19.87
CA PRO A 48 -5.48 -51.72 -18.62
C PRO A 48 -3.99 -51.66 -18.25
N THR A 49 -3.76 -52.01 -16.98
CA THR A 49 -2.56 -52.43 -16.24
C THR A 49 -1.30 -52.81 -17.04
N GLU A 50 -0.15 -52.20 -16.69
CA GLU A 50 1.14 -52.89 -16.63
C GLU A 50 2.14 -52.22 -15.64
N ARG A 51 3.07 -53.03 -15.12
CA ARG A 51 3.91 -52.87 -13.91
C ARG A 51 5.25 -52.13 -14.14
N PRO A 52 6.03 -51.82 -13.07
CA PRO A 52 7.08 -50.79 -13.07
C PRO A 52 8.52 -51.31 -13.15
N ALA A 53 9.43 -50.51 -13.76
CA ALA A 53 10.89 -50.46 -13.61
C ALA A 53 11.41 -49.34 -14.55
N SER A 54 12.50 -48.60 -14.38
CA SER A 54 13.55 -48.43 -13.36
C SER A 54 14.35 -47.16 -13.74
N ASP A 55 15.09 -46.60 -12.79
CA ASP A 55 15.84 -45.34 -12.84
C ASP A 55 16.80 -45.13 -14.05
N SER A 56 16.88 -43.89 -14.52
CA SER A 56 18.08 -43.32 -15.16
C SER A 56 18.13 -41.78 -14.95
N PHE A 57 19.37 -41.28 -14.86
CA PHE A 57 19.87 -39.99 -14.35
C PHE A 57 19.22 -38.68 -14.88
N PRO A 58 19.34 -37.55 -14.13
CA PRO A 58 18.59 -36.33 -14.40
C PRO A 58 19.22 -35.55 -15.57
N THR A 59 18.65 -35.73 -16.74
CA THR A 59 18.80 -34.76 -17.83
C THR A 59 17.95 -33.54 -17.50
N ILE A 60 18.59 -32.37 -17.48
CA ILE A 60 17.96 -31.08 -17.21
C ILE A 60 17.03 -30.77 -18.39
N ASP A 61 15.78 -31.19 -18.27
CA ASP A 61 14.70 -30.81 -19.19
C ASP A 61 14.29 -29.36 -18.93
N LEU A 62 14.95 -28.45 -19.65
CA LEU A 62 14.73 -27.01 -19.63
C LEU A 62 13.34 -26.59 -20.16
N PHE A 63 12.50 -27.53 -20.61
CA PHE A 63 11.17 -27.28 -21.18
C PHE A 63 10.12 -28.35 -20.79
N SER A 64 10.02 -28.70 -19.51
CA SER A 64 8.90 -29.50 -19.01
C SER A 64 7.62 -28.65 -18.84
N SER A 65 6.70 -28.85 -19.77
CA SER A 65 5.38 -28.23 -19.89
C SER A 65 4.41 -28.61 -18.76
N LYS A 66 4.51 -27.91 -17.62
CA LYS A 66 3.39 -27.72 -16.66
C LYS A 66 3.04 -26.22 -16.57
N PRO A 67 2.31 -25.64 -17.55
CA PRO A 67 2.10 -24.19 -17.60
C PRO A 67 0.94 -23.69 -16.72
N PHE A 68 0.09 -24.57 -16.17
CA PHE A 68 -1.14 -24.17 -15.46
C PHE A 68 -1.09 -24.28 -13.93
N ARG A 69 0.07 -23.95 -13.34
CA ARG A 69 0.14 -23.47 -11.95
C ARG A 69 0.34 -21.94 -11.88
N GLY A 70 0.64 -21.30 -13.02
CA GLY A 70 1.06 -19.91 -13.17
C GLY A 70 -0.06 -18.87 -13.27
N VAL A 71 -1.31 -19.29 -13.40
CA VAL A 71 -2.48 -18.38 -13.48
C VAL A 71 -2.90 -17.84 -12.12
N SER A 72 -2.74 -18.68 -11.12
CA SER A 72 -3.06 -18.33 -9.74
C SER A 72 -1.95 -17.44 -9.14
N TYR A 73 -0.86 -17.21 -9.89
CA TYR A 73 0.39 -16.57 -9.48
C TYR A 73 0.24 -15.05 -9.23
N LEU A 74 -0.72 -14.37 -9.86
CA LEU A 74 -0.93 -12.93 -9.71
C LEU A 74 -1.75 -12.50 -8.47
N LEU A 75 -2.37 -13.45 -7.75
CA LEU A 75 -3.13 -13.25 -6.49
C LEU A 75 -2.53 -14.03 -5.29
N LEU A 76 -1.43 -14.78 -5.51
CA LEU A 76 -0.84 -15.73 -4.55
C LEU A 76 0.34 -15.19 -3.75
N TYR A 77 0.78 -13.95 -4.02
CA TYR A 77 1.85 -13.32 -3.25
C TYR A 77 1.28 -12.58 -2.04
N GLU A 78 1.78 -12.91 -0.85
CA GLU A 78 1.51 -12.21 0.41
C GLU A 78 1.55 -10.68 0.24
N THR A 79 2.51 -10.20 -0.54
CA THR A 79 2.71 -8.79 -0.88
C THR A 79 1.51 -8.17 -1.59
N SER A 80 0.98 -8.82 -2.63
CA SER A 80 -0.11 -8.27 -3.44
C SER A 80 -1.39 -8.06 -2.63
N VAL A 81 -1.71 -9.03 -1.76
CA VAL A 81 -2.86 -9.01 -0.86
C VAL A 81 -2.71 -7.86 0.14
N ILE A 82 -1.54 -7.73 0.76
CA ILE A 82 -1.26 -6.70 1.77
C ILE A 82 -1.25 -5.30 1.14
N VAL A 83 -0.61 -5.13 -0.01
CA VAL A 83 -0.57 -3.86 -0.76
C VAL A 83 -1.98 -3.45 -1.19
N ALA A 84 -2.75 -4.36 -1.78
CA ALA A 84 -4.11 -4.07 -2.20
C ALA A 84 -5.03 -3.70 -1.02
N ALA A 85 -4.91 -4.40 0.11
CA ALA A 85 -5.61 -4.07 1.33
C ALA A 85 -5.22 -2.68 1.87
N GLY A 86 -3.93 -2.34 1.84
CA GLY A 86 -3.44 -1.03 2.24
C GLY A 86 -4.00 0.10 1.37
N LEU A 87 -3.96 -0.05 0.04
CA LEU A 87 -4.53 0.94 -0.89
C LEU A 87 -6.03 1.17 -0.64
N LEU A 88 -6.80 0.09 -0.48
CA LEU A 88 -8.23 0.18 -0.19
C LEU A 88 -8.51 0.83 1.16
N LEU A 89 -7.71 0.52 2.18
CA LEU A 89 -7.87 1.12 3.51
C LEU A 89 -7.57 2.62 3.51
N ASN A 90 -6.55 3.06 2.77
CA ASN A 90 -6.27 4.49 2.58
C ASN A 90 -7.40 5.19 1.82
N TYR A 91 -7.93 4.56 0.76
CA TYR A 91 -9.07 5.10 0.00
C TYR A 91 -10.31 5.27 0.88
N VAL A 92 -10.66 4.25 1.68
CA VAL A 92 -11.79 4.30 2.61
C VAL A 92 -11.56 5.36 3.68
N GLY A 93 -10.35 5.42 4.27
CA GLY A 93 -9.97 6.42 5.26
C GLY A 93 -10.18 7.84 4.73
N LEU A 94 -9.64 8.14 3.55
CA LEU A 94 -9.77 9.47 2.94
C LEU A 94 -11.22 9.81 2.58
N THR A 95 -11.98 8.85 2.06
CA THR A 95 -13.40 9.04 1.72
C THR A 95 -14.22 9.35 2.97
N LEU A 96 -13.98 8.61 4.07
CA LEU A 96 -14.64 8.82 5.35
C LEU A 96 -14.30 10.19 5.94
N SER A 97 -13.01 10.56 5.92
CA SER A 97 -12.53 11.85 6.43
C SER A 97 -13.14 13.03 5.68
N ARG A 98 -13.32 12.91 4.36
CA ARG A 98 -14.01 13.92 3.54
C ARG A 98 -15.48 14.04 3.85
N HIS A 99 -16.20 12.92 3.93
CA HIS A 99 -17.64 12.94 4.16
C HIS A 99 -18.03 13.37 5.58
N LEU A 100 -17.14 13.16 6.56
CA LEU A 100 -17.39 13.55 7.94
C LEU A 100 -16.78 14.90 8.34
N GLU A 101 -16.16 15.63 7.38
CA GLU A 101 -15.41 16.88 7.64
C GLU A 101 -14.46 16.75 8.85
N SER A 102 -13.86 15.55 8.97
CA SER A 102 -13.15 15.16 10.19
C SER A 102 -11.79 15.84 10.26
N ILE A 103 -11.34 16.21 11.46
CA ILE A 103 -9.98 16.71 11.71
C ILE A 103 -8.92 15.65 11.34
N LEU A 104 -9.30 14.37 11.28
CA LEU A 104 -8.42 13.24 10.99
C LEU A 104 -8.49 12.89 9.49
N PHE A 105 -7.35 12.79 8.81
CA PHE A 105 -7.26 12.48 7.39
C PHE A 105 -7.29 10.96 7.10
N LEU A 106 -6.88 10.12 8.06
CA LEU A 106 -6.92 8.63 8.05
C LEU A 106 -6.38 7.95 6.77
N ASP A 107 -5.80 8.72 5.87
CA ASP A 107 -5.33 8.43 4.52
C ASP A 107 -4.02 7.65 4.48
N MET A 108 -3.42 7.46 5.65
CA MET A 108 -2.19 6.72 5.86
C MET A 108 -2.36 5.43 6.67
N THR A 109 -3.59 5.08 7.03
CA THR A 109 -3.88 3.87 7.81
C THR A 109 -3.40 2.58 7.10
N GLY A 110 -3.72 2.43 5.82
CA GLY A 110 -3.25 1.34 4.98
C GLY A 110 -1.75 1.39 4.71
N THR A 111 -1.17 2.59 4.60
CA THR A 111 0.29 2.78 4.51
C THR A 111 0.99 2.24 5.75
N ALA A 112 0.48 2.53 6.95
CA ALA A 112 0.98 1.99 8.21
C ALA A 112 0.86 0.46 8.26
N LEU A 113 -0.28 -0.10 7.86
CA LEU A 113 -0.50 -1.56 7.81
C LEU A 113 0.56 -2.25 6.94
N VAL A 114 0.78 -1.74 5.73
CA VAL A 114 1.76 -2.29 4.79
C VAL A 114 3.18 -2.13 5.33
N ALA A 115 3.51 -0.98 5.91
CA ALA A 115 4.81 -0.74 6.51
C ALA A 115 5.11 -1.70 7.68
N PHE A 116 4.11 -1.98 8.53
CA PHE A 116 4.25 -2.89 9.66
C PHE A 116 4.52 -4.33 9.22
N LEU A 117 3.85 -4.78 8.16
CA LEU A 117 3.95 -6.16 7.66
C LEU A 117 5.15 -6.36 6.73
N LEU A 118 5.26 -5.55 5.68
CA LEU A 118 6.21 -5.74 4.58
C LEU A 118 7.48 -4.90 4.71
N GLY A 119 7.51 -3.94 5.63
CA GLY A 119 8.67 -3.08 5.87
C GLY A 119 8.63 -1.73 5.12
N PRO A 120 9.71 -0.95 5.24
CA PRO A 120 9.73 0.47 4.89
C PRO A 120 9.53 0.72 3.39
N TRP A 121 10.15 -0.09 2.52
CA TRP A 121 10.11 0.14 1.07
C TRP A 121 8.74 -0.15 0.48
N TRP A 122 8.09 -1.25 0.87
CA TRP A 122 6.73 -1.55 0.45
C TRP A 122 5.72 -0.53 1.00
N GLY A 123 5.92 -0.08 2.24
CA GLY A 123 5.14 1.02 2.80
C GLY A 123 5.28 2.30 1.96
N ALA A 124 6.50 2.68 1.59
CA ALA A 124 6.75 3.87 0.77
C ALA A 124 6.16 3.75 -0.64
N ILE A 125 6.23 2.56 -1.26
CA ILE A 125 5.57 2.28 -2.54
C ILE A 125 4.05 2.48 -2.40
N VAL A 126 3.43 1.96 -1.33
CA VAL A 126 1.99 2.14 -1.09
C VAL A 126 1.65 3.59 -0.78
N ALA A 127 2.48 4.31 -0.06
CA ALA A 127 2.31 5.74 0.19
C ALA A 127 2.28 6.54 -1.12
N LEU A 128 3.23 6.27 -2.01
CA LEU A 128 3.33 6.92 -3.30
C LEU A 128 2.14 6.55 -4.21
N LEU A 129 1.82 5.26 -4.29
CA LEU A 129 0.69 4.76 -5.07
C LEU A 129 -0.65 5.28 -4.54
N SER A 130 -0.86 5.32 -3.23
CA SER A 130 -2.09 5.84 -2.64
C SER A 130 -2.27 7.30 -3.03
N ASN A 131 -1.26 8.15 -2.80
CA ASN A 131 -1.35 9.55 -3.19
C ASN A 131 -1.56 9.70 -4.70
N SER A 132 -0.88 8.93 -5.55
CA SER A 132 -1.01 9.04 -7.01
C SER A 132 -2.35 8.52 -7.54
N VAL A 133 -2.79 7.34 -7.11
CA VAL A 133 -4.01 6.67 -7.58
C VAL A 133 -5.25 7.31 -6.98
N VAL A 134 -5.23 7.65 -5.68
CA VAL A 134 -6.38 8.25 -5.00
C VAL A 134 -6.61 9.68 -5.48
N ASN A 135 -5.55 10.45 -5.78
CA ASN A 135 -5.69 11.76 -6.41
C ASN A 135 -6.38 11.65 -7.77
N TRP A 136 -5.92 10.72 -8.60
CA TRP A 136 -6.47 10.56 -9.94
C TRP A 136 -7.91 10.02 -9.95
N LEU A 137 -8.28 9.18 -8.97
CA LEU A 137 -9.63 8.60 -8.89
C LEU A 137 -10.67 9.55 -8.27
N LEU A 138 -10.28 10.34 -7.26
CA LEU A 138 -11.20 11.19 -6.47
C LEU A 138 -11.21 12.66 -6.90
N TYR A 139 -10.20 13.15 -7.61
CA TYR A 139 -10.12 14.53 -8.09
C TYR A 139 -10.00 14.64 -9.61
N PRO A 140 -11.05 14.28 -10.37
CA PRO A 140 -11.03 14.32 -11.83
C PRO A 140 -11.31 15.71 -12.43
N GLU A 141 -11.36 16.77 -11.61
CA GLU A 141 -11.69 18.15 -12.04
C GLU A 141 -10.43 19.03 -12.14
N ALA A 142 -10.43 19.92 -13.12
CA ALA A 142 -9.35 20.87 -13.41
C ALA A 142 -9.14 21.82 -12.21
N GLY A 143 -8.19 21.45 -11.35
CA GLY A 143 -7.86 22.17 -10.11
C GLY A 143 -7.54 21.25 -8.92
N GLY A 144 -8.02 20.00 -8.94
CA GLY A 144 -7.70 18.99 -7.90
C GLY A 144 -6.34 18.31 -8.06
N ASP A 145 -5.75 18.42 -9.25
CA ASP A 145 -4.41 17.92 -9.61
C ASP A 145 -3.27 18.59 -8.83
N VAL A 146 -3.54 19.72 -8.16
CA VAL A 146 -2.52 20.73 -7.83
C VAL A 146 -2.05 20.68 -6.38
N VAL A 147 -2.67 19.90 -5.47
CA VAL A 147 -2.39 20.08 -4.03
C VAL A 147 -1.84 18.85 -3.32
N ILE A 148 -2.19 17.62 -3.71
CA ILE A 148 -1.90 16.43 -2.88
C ILE A 148 -0.58 15.75 -3.30
N PHE A 149 -0.09 16.00 -4.51
CA PHE A 149 1.10 15.33 -5.03
C PHE A 149 2.37 15.55 -4.16
N PRO A 150 2.67 16.78 -3.69
CA PRO A 150 3.79 17.03 -2.77
C PRO A 150 3.70 16.29 -1.43
N TRP A 151 2.48 16.00 -0.96
CA TRP A 151 2.24 15.30 0.32
C TRP A 151 2.64 13.82 0.27
N SER A 152 2.87 13.27 -0.93
CA SER A 152 3.48 11.95 -1.08
C SER A 152 4.81 11.82 -0.35
N LEU A 153 5.60 12.91 -0.24
CA LEU A 153 6.82 12.93 0.55
C LEU A 153 6.57 12.67 2.03
N VAL A 154 5.54 13.31 2.59
CA VAL A 154 5.12 13.14 3.99
C VAL A 154 4.70 11.70 4.21
N SER A 155 3.89 11.15 3.30
CA SER A 155 3.42 9.78 3.41
C SER A 155 4.54 8.76 3.29
N MET A 156 5.50 8.97 2.37
CA MET A 156 6.68 8.11 2.22
C MET A 156 7.57 8.17 3.46
N ALA A 157 7.85 9.37 4.00
CA ALA A 157 8.65 9.52 5.22
C ALA A 157 8.02 8.77 6.40
N GLY A 158 6.69 8.87 6.52
CA GLY A 158 5.93 8.13 7.51
C GLY A 158 6.00 6.62 7.33
N ALA A 159 5.85 6.15 6.10
CA ALA A 159 5.93 4.73 5.77
C ALA A 159 7.31 4.13 6.03
N CYS A 160 8.37 4.88 5.69
CA CYS A 160 9.74 4.57 6.04
C CYS A 160 9.86 4.43 7.56
N TYR A 161 9.53 5.47 8.32
CA TYR A 161 9.63 5.46 9.78
C TYR A 161 8.90 4.27 10.41
N TRP A 162 7.62 4.08 10.07
CA TRP A 162 6.82 2.97 10.57
C TRP A 162 7.41 1.61 10.19
N GLY A 163 7.91 1.45 8.97
CA GLY A 163 8.51 0.20 8.52
C GLY A 163 9.82 -0.13 9.25
N TRP A 164 10.69 0.86 9.46
CA TRP A 164 11.92 0.69 10.23
C TRP A 164 11.64 0.40 11.70
N MET A 165 10.72 1.14 12.33
CA MET A 165 10.33 0.90 13.73
C MET A 165 9.65 -0.45 13.90
N ALA A 166 8.82 -0.86 12.94
CA ALA A 166 8.19 -2.18 12.97
C ALA A 166 9.22 -3.30 12.89
N LYS A 167 10.36 -3.11 12.20
CA LYS A 167 11.44 -4.10 12.12
C LYS A 167 12.24 -4.29 13.41
N GLN A 168 12.12 -3.38 14.37
CA GLN A 168 12.84 -3.49 15.64
C GLN A 168 12.27 -4.61 16.51
N THR A 169 13.15 -5.25 17.29
CA THR A 169 12.80 -6.32 18.24
C THR A 169 11.77 -5.87 19.29
N GLY A 170 11.75 -4.58 19.64
CA GLY A 170 10.77 -4.00 20.53
C GLY A 170 9.33 -4.15 20.04
N PHE A 171 9.08 -3.93 18.74
CA PHE A 171 7.73 -4.09 18.16
C PHE A 171 7.30 -5.55 18.10
N GLN A 172 8.23 -6.45 17.74
CA GLN A 172 7.98 -7.90 17.75
C GLN A 172 7.63 -8.38 19.17
N LYS A 173 8.39 -7.94 20.19
CA LYS A 173 8.12 -8.24 21.60
C LYS A 173 6.76 -7.69 22.03
N TYR A 174 6.45 -6.44 21.69
CA TYR A 174 5.15 -5.82 21.94
C TYR A 174 4.00 -6.66 21.37
N LEU A 175 4.08 -7.14 20.13
CA LEU A 175 3.03 -7.96 19.55
C LEU A 175 2.86 -9.34 20.22
N ARG A 176 3.93 -9.91 20.76
CA ARG A 176 3.90 -11.18 21.52
C ARG A 176 3.33 -11.00 22.93
N THR A 177 3.77 -9.98 23.66
CA THR A 177 3.49 -9.83 25.10
C THR A 177 2.45 -8.76 25.43
N GLY A 178 2.20 -7.81 24.54
CA GLY A 178 1.42 -6.59 24.76
C GLY A 178 -0.10 -6.78 24.90
N ARG A 179 -0.58 -8.03 25.02
CA ARG A 179 -2.03 -8.32 25.08
C ARG A 179 -2.71 -7.83 26.36
N SER A 180 -1.99 -7.43 27.41
CA SER A 180 -2.60 -7.18 28.74
C SER A 180 -2.22 -5.88 29.46
N SER A 181 -1.28 -5.07 28.94
CA SER A 181 -0.82 -3.87 29.66
C SER A 181 -1.14 -2.57 28.92
N ALA A 182 -1.86 -1.66 29.59
CA ALA A 182 -2.13 -0.31 29.10
C ALA A 182 -0.83 0.48 28.80
N LEU A 183 0.21 0.27 29.61
CA LEU A 183 1.51 0.93 29.44
C LEU A 183 2.21 0.50 28.14
N SER A 184 2.03 -0.76 27.71
CA SER A 184 2.58 -1.23 26.44
C SER A 184 1.88 -0.60 25.22
N HIS A 185 0.56 -0.37 25.32
CA HIS A 185 -0.20 0.36 24.30
C HIS A 185 0.17 1.83 24.28
N ALA A 186 0.35 2.47 25.45
CA ALA A 186 0.83 3.84 25.54
C ALA A 186 2.22 4.00 24.89
N TRP A 187 3.13 3.06 25.13
CA TRP A 187 4.44 3.03 24.46
C TRP A 187 4.29 2.91 22.93
N PHE A 188 3.42 2.03 22.44
CA PHE A 188 3.15 1.90 21.01
C PHE A 188 2.63 3.21 20.41
N LEU A 189 1.61 3.83 21.03
CA LEU A 189 1.04 5.09 20.55
C LEU A 189 2.05 6.24 20.61
N TYR A 190 2.94 6.24 21.61
CA TYR A 190 4.01 7.23 21.70
C TYR A 190 5.01 7.09 20.56
N ILE A 191 5.53 5.88 20.31
CA ILE A 191 6.52 5.64 19.26
C ILE A 191 5.90 5.78 17.86
N PHE A 192 4.81 5.06 17.59
CA PHE A 192 4.22 4.99 16.26
C PHE A 192 3.27 6.15 15.95
N GLY A 193 2.69 6.80 16.96
CA GLY A 193 1.84 7.98 16.81
C GLY A 193 2.64 9.27 16.92
N VAL A 194 3.10 9.62 18.14
CA VAL A 194 3.81 10.89 18.39
C VAL A 194 5.15 10.95 17.66
N GLY A 195 5.96 9.88 17.72
CA GLY A 195 7.25 9.81 17.04
C GLY A 195 7.13 9.93 15.51
N SER A 196 6.11 9.31 14.93
CA SER A 196 5.86 9.42 13.49
C SER A 196 5.36 10.81 13.09
N ALA A 197 4.55 11.47 13.94
CA ALA A 197 4.11 12.85 13.73
C ALA A 197 5.30 13.82 13.67
N ILE A 198 6.32 13.65 14.53
CA ILE A 198 7.57 14.44 14.49
C ILE A 198 8.30 14.26 13.16
N VAL A 199 8.46 13.01 12.72
CA VAL A 199 9.20 12.69 11.48
C VAL A 199 8.45 13.20 10.25
N MET A 200 7.13 13.08 10.23
CA MET A 200 6.29 13.52 9.11
C MET A 200 6.10 15.04 9.08
N SER A 201 6.11 15.74 10.21
CA SER A 201 5.94 17.20 10.25
C SER A 201 7.12 17.95 9.63
N LEU A 202 8.33 17.37 9.62
CA LEU A 202 9.50 17.94 8.94
C LEU A 202 9.25 18.12 7.43
N PRO A 203 9.10 17.05 6.60
CA PRO A 203 8.80 17.22 5.18
C PRO A 203 7.47 17.94 4.97
N GLY A 204 6.50 17.80 5.88
CA GLY A 204 5.23 18.52 5.81
C GLY A 204 5.40 20.04 5.85
N THR A 205 6.29 20.54 6.70
CA THR A 205 6.55 21.99 6.83
C THR A 205 7.26 22.53 5.58
N PHE A 206 8.19 21.77 5.01
CA PHE A 206 8.83 22.15 3.74
C PHE A 206 7.85 22.13 2.56
N VAL A 207 6.96 21.13 2.51
CA VAL A 207 5.90 21.05 1.49
C VAL A 207 4.92 22.22 1.63
N GLN A 208 4.50 22.56 2.85
CA GLN A 208 3.62 23.70 3.10
C GLN A 208 4.27 25.03 2.69
N ALA A 209 5.57 25.19 2.96
CA ALA A 209 6.33 26.36 2.51
C ALA A 209 6.38 26.44 0.98
N ALA A 210 6.65 25.33 0.29
CA ALA A 210 6.67 25.26 -1.18
C ALA A 210 5.31 25.57 -1.81
N LEU A 211 4.21 25.27 -1.09
CA LEU A 211 2.83 25.53 -1.50
C LEU A 211 2.29 26.90 -1.02
N HIS A 212 3.14 27.79 -0.51
CA HIS A 212 2.79 29.16 -0.11
C HIS A 212 1.61 29.28 0.88
N GLU A 213 1.50 28.37 1.86
CA GLU A 213 0.51 28.36 2.97
C GLU A 213 -1.00 28.33 2.59
N GLN A 214 -1.39 28.68 1.36
CA GLN A 214 -2.79 28.81 0.93
C GLN A 214 -3.53 27.47 0.85
N THR A 215 -2.83 26.35 0.95
CA THR A 215 -3.41 25.00 0.89
C THR A 215 -3.06 24.17 2.12
N THR A 216 -3.16 24.75 3.32
CA THR A 216 -3.34 23.91 4.49
C THR A 216 -4.68 23.21 4.34
N PHE A 217 -4.67 21.96 3.87
CA PHE A 217 -5.85 21.09 3.82
C PHE A 217 -6.37 20.97 5.26
N ALA A 218 -7.24 21.88 5.65
CA ALA A 218 -7.98 21.87 6.90
C ALA A 218 -9.36 21.35 6.53
N LEU A 219 -9.64 20.09 6.86
CA LEU A 219 -10.97 19.50 6.69
C LEU A 219 -12.04 20.23 7.52
N ASN A 220 -11.63 21.00 8.54
CA ASN A 220 -12.48 21.94 9.27
C ASN A 220 -11.74 23.29 9.48
N PRO A 221 -12.22 24.40 8.90
CA PRO A 221 -11.55 25.70 8.97
C PRO A 221 -11.57 26.31 10.37
N ASP A 222 -12.66 26.16 11.13
CA ASP A 222 -12.83 26.75 12.45
C ASP A 222 -11.87 26.14 13.49
N VAL A 223 -11.64 24.83 13.39
CA VAL A 223 -10.68 24.14 14.26
C VAL A 223 -9.25 24.55 13.89
N ALA A 224 -8.94 24.63 12.60
CA ALA A 224 -7.63 25.08 12.14
C ALA A 224 -7.32 26.52 12.60
N GLU A 225 -8.31 27.42 12.56
CA GLU A 225 -8.21 28.78 13.05
C GLU A 225 -8.04 28.85 14.57
N SER A 226 -8.80 28.05 15.34
CA SER A 226 -8.64 28.02 16.80
C SER A 226 -7.27 27.48 17.25
N VAL A 227 -6.72 26.51 16.51
CA VAL A 227 -5.39 25.97 16.74
C VAL A 227 -4.33 26.97 16.33
N SER A 228 -4.46 27.62 15.16
CA SER A 228 -3.50 28.62 14.72
C SER A 228 -3.42 29.81 15.69
N LEU A 229 -4.55 30.29 16.20
CA LEU A 229 -4.60 31.35 17.21
C LEU A 229 -3.89 30.97 18.52
N ARG A 230 -4.12 29.74 19.02
CA ARG A 230 -3.42 29.25 20.22
C ARG A 230 -1.93 29.06 20.00
N VAL A 231 -1.53 28.64 18.80
CA VAL A 231 -0.10 28.47 18.53
C VAL A 231 0.61 29.79 18.27
N LEU A 232 -0.03 30.79 17.67
CA LEU A 232 0.51 32.16 17.59
C LEU A 232 0.75 32.76 18.98
N GLN A 233 -0.16 32.54 19.93
CA GLN A 233 0.05 32.93 21.34
C GLN A 233 1.26 32.21 21.96
N TRP A 234 1.42 30.93 21.64
CA TRP A 234 2.57 30.14 22.09
C TRP A 234 3.88 30.55 21.42
N GLU A 235 3.87 30.90 20.14
CA GLU A 235 5.03 31.44 19.41
C GLU A 235 5.55 32.70 20.09
N HIS A 236 4.66 33.65 20.37
CA HIS A 236 5.05 34.88 21.05
C HIS A 236 5.65 34.59 22.42
N THR A 237 5.08 33.63 23.14
CA THR A 237 5.56 33.20 24.46
C THR A 237 6.92 32.50 24.36
N ALA A 238 7.10 31.59 23.41
CA ALA A 238 8.34 30.84 23.19
C ALA A 238 9.48 31.76 22.74
N HIS A 239 9.19 32.75 21.89
CA HIS A 239 10.17 33.76 21.47
C HIS A 239 10.71 34.54 22.68
N LEU A 240 9.82 34.99 23.56
CA LEU A 240 10.19 35.69 24.80
C LEU A 240 11.03 34.81 25.75
N TYR A 241 10.68 33.52 25.88
CA TYR A 241 11.45 32.59 26.73
C TYR A 241 12.82 32.25 26.13
N LEU A 242 12.92 32.03 24.83
CA LEU A 242 14.19 31.70 24.17
C LEU A 242 15.13 32.91 24.11
N GLU A 243 14.61 34.11 23.84
CA GLU A 243 15.38 35.35 23.85
C GLU A 243 15.91 35.67 25.25
N SER A 244 15.11 35.44 26.30
CA SER A 244 15.54 35.63 27.69
C SER A 244 16.52 34.58 28.20
N LEU A 245 16.44 33.33 27.72
CA LEU A 245 17.34 32.24 28.15
C LEU A 245 18.66 32.19 27.39
N PHE A 246 18.67 32.51 26.09
CA PHE A 246 19.84 32.32 25.23
C PHE A 246 20.43 33.63 24.67
N GLY A 247 19.76 34.78 24.83
CA GLY A 247 20.24 36.08 24.32
C GLY A 247 20.45 36.13 22.81
N PHE A 248 19.93 35.15 22.07
CA PHE A 248 20.04 35.04 20.63
C PHE A 248 18.83 35.73 20.00
N THR A 249 19.06 36.75 19.16
CA THR A 249 18.05 37.25 18.24
C THR A 249 18.01 36.30 17.04
N TRP A 250 17.01 35.42 17.00
CA TRP A 250 16.81 34.54 15.86
C TRP A 250 16.34 35.40 14.68
N GLY A 251 16.94 35.24 13.50
CA GLY A 251 16.45 35.94 12.30
C GLY A 251 14.99 35.57 12.03
N GLU A 252 14.18 36.54 11.58
CA GLU A 252 12.72 36.38 11.37
C GLU A 252 12.36 35.10 10.61
N SER A 253 13.19 34.69 9.64
CA SER A 253 13.01 33.47 8.86
C SER A 253 13.08 32.19 9.69
N LEU A 254 14.00 32.11 10.66
CA LEU A 254 14.28 30.86 11.39
C LEU A 254 13.27 30.63 12.52
N SER A 255 12.74 31.72 13.08
CA SER A 255 11.59 31.69 14.00
C SER A 255 10.36 31.08 13.32
N TRP A 256 10.02 31.55 12.12
CA TRP A 256 8.88 31.03 11.34
C TRP A 256 8.99 29.52 11.08
N TRP A 257 10.16 29.02 10.68
CA TRP A 257 10.36 27.58 10.41
C TRP A 257 10.14 26.70 11.64
N ILE A 258 10.65 27.12 12.80
CA ILE A 258 10.52 26.34 14.05
C ILE A 258 9.07 26.31 14.51
N VAL A 259 8.41 27.46 14.48
CA VAL A 259 7.02 27.59 14.90
C VAL A 259 6.11 26.76 14.01
N ASN A 260 6.23 26.89 12.68
CA ASN A 260 5.40 26.13 11.75
C ASN A 260 5.67 24.62 11.83
N TRP A 261 6.91 24.22 12.06
CA TRP A 261 7.22 22.81 12.31
C TRP A 261 6.56 22.28 13.59
N PHE A 262 6.59 23.05 14.68
CA PHE A 262 5.95 22.68 15.93
C PHE A 262 4.41 22.63 15.79
N GLN A 263 3.82 23.58 15.08
CA GLN A 263 2.39 23.57 14.72
C GLN A 263 2.01 22.29 13.97
N ASN A 264 2.75 21.97 12.92
CA ASN A 264 2.51 20.79 12.10
C ASN A 264 2.70 19.50 12.91
N TRP A 265 3.70 19.47 13.79
CA TRP A 265 3.88 18.33 14.68
C TRP A 265 2.65 18.10 15.56
N ILE A 266 2.17 19.12 16.28
CA ILE A 266 0.97 19.01 17.12
C ILE A 266 -0.24 18.58 16.29
N ARG A 267 -0.43 19.18 15.11
CA ARG A 267 -1.54 18.86 14.21
C ARG A 267 -1.52 17.41 13.73
N TYR A 268 -0.34 16.82 13.55
CA TYR A 268 -0.20 15.46 13.04
C TYR A 268 -0.39 14.40 14.13
N ILE A 269 -0.19 14.73 15.41
CA ILE A 269 -0.27 13.74 16.49
C ILE A 269 -1.61 12.96 16.47
N PRO A 270 -2.80 13.61 16.47
CA PRO A 270 -4.06 12.86 16.50
C PRO A 270 -4.23 11.95 15.28
N ASP A 271 -3.94 12.47 14.08
CA ASP A 271 -4.11 11.77 12.82
C ASP A 271 -3.18 10.55 12.68
N LYS A 272 -1.88 10.74 12.95
CA LYS A 272 -0.89 9.66 12.82
C LYS A 272 -1.05 8.62 13.93
N THR A 273 -1.45 9.03 15.13
CA THR A 273 -1.76 8.11 16.23
C THR A 273 -2.96 7.23 15.90
N MET A 274 -4.06 7.81 15.40
CA MET A 274 -5.25 7.04 15.02
C MET A 274 -4.98 6.12 13.83
N SER A 275 -4.26 6.60 12.81
CA SER A 275 -3.87 5.79 11.65
C SER A 275 -3.03 4.57 12.06
N ALA A 276 -2.03 4.76 12.93
CA ALA A 276 -1.20 3.66 13.44
C ALA A 276 -2.01 2.68 14.31
N ALA A 277 -2.92 3.18 15.15
CA ALA A 277 -3.76 2.36 16.01
C ALA A 277 -4.73 1.49 15.20
N ILE A 278 -5.43 2.06 14.22
CA ILE A 278 -6.35 1.32 13.34
C ILE A 278 -5.57 0.29 12.52
N ALA A 279 -4.40 0.67 11.99
CA ALA A 279 -3.53 -0.27 11.27
C ALA A 279 -3.12 -1.47 12.14
N LEU A 280 -2.78 -1.23 13.41
CA LEU A 280 -2.45 -2.29 14.37
C LEU A 280 -3.64 -3.23 14.62
N VAL A 281 -4.85 -2.69 14.78
CA VAL A 281 -6.08 -3.48 14.96
C VAL A 281 -6.35 -4.33 13.72
N VAL A 282 -6.28 -3.74 12.52
CA VAL A 282 -6.46 -4.47 11.25
C VAL A 282 -5.41 -5.56 11.08
N LEU A 283 -4.17 -5.29 11.46
CA LEU A 283 -3.09 -6.29 11.44
C LEU A 283 -3.40 -7.46 12.39
N LYS A 284 -3.77 -7.18 13.63
CA LYS A 284 -3.98 -8.17 14.69
C LYS A 284 -5.18 -9.09 14.42
N TYR A 285 -6.29 -8.52 13.95
CA TYR A 285 -7.56 -9.23 13.80
C TYR A 285 -7.89 -9.61 12.35
N GLY A 286 -7.38 -8.84 11.38
CA GLY A 286 -7.62 -9.08 9.95
C GLY A 286 -6.58 -9.98 9.31
N TYR A 287 -5.32 -9.93 9.75
CA TYR A 287 -4.20 -10.61 9.08
C TYR A 287 -3.26 -11.40 10.03
N PRO A 288 -3.79 -12.22 10.96
CA PRO A 288 -2.96 -12.87 11.99
C PRO A 288 -1.97 -13.92 11.42
N LEU A 289 -2.26 -14.53 10.27
CA LEU A 289 -1.32 -15.44 9.62
C LEU A 289 -0.12 -14.68 9.05
N PHE A 290 -0.35 -13.47 8.51
CA PHE A 290 0.74 -12.59 8.06
C PHE A 290 1.50 -12.01 9.25
N GLU A 291 0.86 -11.68 10.38
CA GLU A 291 1.58 -11.33 11.63
C GLU A 291 2.57 -12.45 12.01
N ARG A 292 2.10 -13.71 12.04
CA ARG A 292 2.92 -14.88 12.40
C ARG A 292 4.12 -15.07 11.46
N GLU A 293 3.91 -14.98 10.16
CA GLU A 293 4.95 -15.30 9.18
C GLU A 293 5.88 -14.11 8.88
N LEU A 294 5.36 -12.88 8.83
CA LEU A 294 6.12 -11.68 8.43
C LEU A 294 6.70 -10.87 9.59
N ILE A 295 6.15 -11.01 10.81
CA ILE A 295 6.67 -10.31 11.99
C ILE A 295 7.35 -11.27 12.95
N HIS A 296 6.74 -12.41 13.21
CA HIS A 296 7.32 -13.42 14.13
C HIS A 296 8.32 -14.35 13.46
N GLY A 297 8.48 -14.28 12.13
CA GLY A 297 9.45 -15.07 11.37
C GLY A 297 9.04 -16.52 11.12
N GLY A 298 7.77 -16.86 11.35
CA GLY A 298 7.28 -18.23 11.21
C GLY A 298 7.99 -19.20 12.19
N PRO A 299 8.17 -20.47 11.81
CA PRO A 299 8.80 -21.48 12.69
C PRO A 299 10.32 -21.28 12.88
N GLU A 300 10.99 -20.64 11.93
CA GLU A 300 12.44 -20.35 11.97
C GLU A 300 12.75 -19.17 12.92
N GLY A 301 11.75 -18.34 13.24
CA GLY A 301 11.90 -17.18 14.13
C GLY A 301 12.60 -15.97 13.50
N GLU A 302 13.11 -16.10 12.28
CA GLU A 302 13.78 -15.02 11.55
C GLU A 302 12.81 -14.22 10.69
N ARG A 303 12.83 -12.90 10.87
CA ARG A 303 11.98 -11.99 10.11
C ARG A 303 12.46 -11.85 8.65
N PRO A 304 11.55 -11.81 7.66
CA PRO A 304 11.94 -11.57 6.27
C PRO A 304 12.65 -10.21 6.08
N ASN A 305 13.75 -10.22 5.32
CA ASN A 305 14.49 -9.02 4.92
C ASN A 305 13.91 -8.39 3.64
N ASP A 306 14.26 -7.12 3.42
CA ASP A 306 13.86 -6.40 2.21
C ASP A 306 14.67 -6.85 1.00
N GLU A 307 14.03 -6.86 -0.17
CA GLU A 307 14.74 -7.09 -1.42
C GLU A 307 15.48 -5.84 -1.86
N ARG A 308 16.69 -6.06 -2.36
CA ARG A 308 17.54 -5.03 -2.96
C ARG A 308 16.86 -4.26 -4.10
N ILE A 309 15.91 -4.86 -4.81
CA ILE A 309 15.23 -4.25 -5.94
C ILE A 309 14.16 -3.23 -5.48
N LEU A 310 13.67 -3.30 -4.23
CA LEU A 310 12.56 -2.45 -3.76
C LEU A 310 12.85 -0.95 -3.77
N PRO A 311 14.02 -0.46 -3.31
CA PRO A 311 14.36 0.95 -3.46
C PRO A 311 14.34 1.39 -4.93
N LEU A 312 14.78 0.55 -5.86
CA LEU A 312 14.77 0.86 -7.29
C LEU A 312 13.36 0.91 -7.87
N VAL A 313 12.47 0.02 -7.43
CA VAL A 313 11.05 0.05 -7.81
C VAL A 313 10.40 1.33 -7.30
N LEU A 314 10.67 1.72 -6.05
CA LEU A 314 10.21 3.01 -5.52
C LEU A 314 10.73 4.17 -6.36
N GLY A 315 12.01 4.18 -6.73
CA GLY A 315 12.59 5.20 -7.61
C GLY A 315 11.96 5.25 -9.00
N LEU A 316 11.68 4.10 -9.61
CA LEU A 316 11.00 4.03 -10.90
C LEU A 316 9.58 4.62 -10.82
N LEU A 317 8.85 4.31 -9.75
CA LEU A 317 7.51 4.88 -9.51
C LEU A 317 7.56 6.37 -9.15
N TYR A 318 8.64 6.82 -8.51
CA TYR A 318 8.85 8.22 -8.13
C TYR A 318 9.43 9.08 -9.27
N ALA A 319 9.94 8.50 -10.34
CA ALA A 319 10.53 9.28 -11.43
C ALA A 319 9.53 10.24 -12.14
N PRO A 320 8.31 9.81 -12.53
CA PRO A 320 7.34 10.71 -13.17
C PRO A 320 6.92 11.84 -12.23
N SER A 321 6.67 11.46 -10.99
CA SER A 321 6.38 12.30 -9.83
C SER A 321 7.43 13.40 -9.60
N PHE A 322 8.70 13.01 -9.59
CA PHE A 322 9.83 13.93 -9.44
C PHE A 322 9.93 14.90 -10.62
N ALA A 323 9.75 14.41 -11.86
CA ALA A 323 9.76 15.26 -13.04
C ALA A 323 8.63 16.31 -13.00
N ALA A 324 7.44 15.94 -12.54
CA ALA A 324 6.32 16.87 -12.37
C ALA A 324 6.58 17.92 -11.29
N LEU A 325 7.17 17.54 -10.15
CA LEU A 325 7.53 18.46 -9.07
C LEU A 325 8.60 19.48 -9.48
N LEU A 326 9.56 19.05 -10.30
CA LEU A 326 10.65 19.92 -10.76
C LEU A 326 10.20 20.89 -11.87
N SER A 327 9.30 20.44 -12.75
CA SER A 327 8.85 21.21 -13.92
C SER A 327 7.72 22.19 -13.63
N SER A 328 6.95 21.98 -12.56
CA SER A 328 5.83 22.85 -12.23
C SER A 328 6.26 24.08 -11.42
N GLU A 329 5.88 25.26 -11.91
CA GLU A 329 6.04 26.52 -11.19
C GLU A 329 5.20 26.58 -9.92
N THR A 330 4.05 25.87 -9.88
CA THR A 330 3.14 25.84 -8.73
C THR A 330 3.77 25.21 -7.49
N TYR A 331 4.77 24.35 -7.66
CA TYR A 331 5.47 23.68 -6.56
C TYR A 331 6.83 24.33 -6.23
N GLY A 332 7.12 25.49 -6.82
CA GLY A 332 8.42 26.14 -6.66
C GLY A 332 9.57 25.21 -7.03
N GLY A 333 9.42 24.42 -8.12
CA GLY A 333 10.31 23.30 -8.46
C GLY A 333 11.80 23.64 -8.47
N VAL A 334 12.16 24.85 -8.93
CA VAL A 334 13.55 25.34 -8.97
C VAL A 334 14.08 25.76 -7.59
N ALA A 335 13.24 26.33 -6.72
CA ALA A 335 13.65 26.78 -5.39
C ALA A 335 13.72 25.61 -4.39
N TYR A 336 12.80 24.65 -4.49
CA TYR A 336 12.67 23.50 -3.59
C TYR A 336 13.19 22.19 -4.20
N TRP A 337 14.00 22.24 -5.27
CA TRP A 337 14.57 21.04 -5.89
C TRP A 337 15.30 20.10 -4.90
N PRO A 338 16.02 20.57 -3.85
CA PRO A 338 16.68 19.65 -2.92
C PRO A 338 15.67 18.83 -2.11
N LEU A 339 14.50 19.41 -1.79
CA LEU A 339 13.41 18.72 -1.11
C LEU A 339 12.86 17.60 -2.00
N TRP A 340 12.59 17.90 -3.27
CA TRP A 340 12.09 16.94 -4.26
C TRP A 340 13.13 15.87 -4.59
N ALA A 341 14.43 16.18 -4.47
CA ALA A 341 15.51 15.23 -4.68
C ALA A 341 15.78 14.29 -3.49
N LEU A 342 15.29 14.64 -2.29
CA LEU A 342 15.57 13.90 -1.05
C LEU A 342 15.21 12.40 -1.11
N PRO A 343 14.08 11.97 -1.72
CA PRO A 343 13.78 10.56 -1.89
C PRO A 343 14.84 9.80 -2.69
N TRP A 344 15.51 10.43 -3.67
CA TRP A 344 16.57 9.78 -4.43
C TRP A 344 17.77 9.43 -3.57
N LEU A 345 18.13 10.30 -2.62
CA LEU A 345 19.19 10.00 -1.65
C LEU A 345 18.82 8.79 -0.79
N LEU A 346 17.57 8.73 -0.33
CA LEU A 346 17.06 7.60 0.46
C LEU A 346 17.04 6.31 -0.37
N ILE A 347 16.62 6.37 -1.64
CA ILE A 347 16.61 5.23 -2.57
C ILE A 347 18.02 4.70 -2.83
N LEU A 348 18.97 5.59 -3.15
CA LEU A 348 20.36 5.21 -3.43
C LEU A 348 21.05 4.65 -2.19
N GLY A 349 20.86 5.31 -1.04
CA GLY A 349 21.37 4.85 0.25
C GLY A 349 20.78 3.50 0.64
N GLY A 350 19.48 3.31 0.46
CA GLY A 350 18.79 2.05 0.71
C GLY A 350 19.25 0.92 -0.19
N TYR A 351 19.45 1.19 -1.48
CA TYR A 351 20.01 0.22 -2.42
C TYR A 351 21.44 -0.17 -2.05
N GLY A 352 22.29 0.82 -1.70
CA GLY A 352 23.65 0.58 -1.22
C GLY A 352 23.67 -0.26 0.06
N TYR A 353 22.82 0.07 1.02
CA TYR A 353 22.68 -0.68 2.27
C TYR A 353 22.26 -2.13 2.02
N LEU A 354 21.22 -2.36 1.22
CA LEU A 354 20.76 -3.71 0.90
C LEU A 354 21.74 -4.49 0.00
N ARG A 355 22.57 -3.80 -0.77
CA ARG A 355 23.65 -4.44 -1.54
C ARG A 355 24.78 -4.92 -0.64
N CYS A 356 25.15 -4.14 0.38
CA CYS A 356 26.28 -4.46 1.25
C CYS A 356 25.90 -5.40 2.40
N TRP A 357 24.69 -5.28 2.95
CA TRP A 357 24.24 -6.02 4.14
C TRP A 357 22.97 -6.85 3.92
N GLY A 358 22.41 -6.88 2.71
CA GLY A 358 21.21 -7.65 2.41
C GLY A 358 21.48 -9.15 2.25
N THR A 359 20.44 -9.94 2.47
CA THR A 359 20.46 -11.40 2.24
C THR A 359 20.49 -11.73 0.74
N GLY A 360 21.16 -12.82 0.38
CA GLY A 360 21.24 -13.26 -1.02
C GLY A 360 19.87 -13.59 -1.64
N GLU A 361 19.69 -13.28 -2.92
CA GLU A 361 18.42 -13.41 -3.65
C GLU A 361 17.86 -14.85 -3.62
N ALA A 362 18.72 -15.86 -3.77
CA ALA A 362 18.32 -17.26 -3.75
C ALA A 362 17.71 -17.68 -2.39
N ALA A 363 18.31 -17.21 -1.28
CA ALA A 363 17.80 -17.48 0.07
C ALA A 363 16.43 -16.80 0.30
N MET A 364 16.28 -15.55 -0.18
CA MET A 364 15.00 -14.84 -0.09
C MET A 364 13.89 -15.53 -0.90
N GLN A 365 14.21 -16.02 -2.10
CA GLN A 365 13.25 -16.73 -2.95
C GLN A 365 12.83 -18.06 -2.33
N ALA A 366 13.77 -18.82 -1.77
CA ALA A 366 13.46 -20.06 -1.06
C ALA A 366 12.54 -19.81 0.15
N ALA A 367 12.85 -18.81 0.97
CA ALA A 367 12.03 -18.45 2.14
C ALA A 367 10.60 -18.02 1.73
N ARG A 368 10.46 -17.28 0.61
CA ARG A 368 9.15 -16.91 0.05
C ARG A 368 8.35 -18.11 -0.43
N LEU A 369 8.99 -19.05 -1.12
CA LEU A 369 8.33 -20.27 -1.58
C LEU A 369 7.83 -21.10 -0.41
N GLN A 370 8.64 -21.26 0.64
CA GLN A 370 8.24 -21.96 1.86
C GLN A 370 7.04 -21.29 2.55
N ARG A 371 7.04 -19.96 2.66
CA ARG A 371 5.88 -19.21 3.19
C ARG A 371 4.63 -19.39 2.32
N ALA A 372 4.78 -19.28 1.00
CA ALA A 372 3.69 -19.47 0.05
C ALA A 372 3.05 -20.87 0.20
N GLU A 373 3.85 -21.91 0.41
CA GLU A 373 3.34 -23.25 0.69
C GLU A 373 2.58 -23.34 2.01
N ARG A 374 3.01 -22.63 3.06
CA ARG A 374 2.30 -22.57 4.35
C ARG A 374 0.95 -21.85 4.20
N TYR A 375 0.93 -20.71 3.52
CA TYR A 375 -0.33 -20.01 3.21
C TYR A 375 -1.27 -20.89 2.38
N ALA A 376 -0.74 -21.56 1.35
CA ALA A 376 -1.52 -22.45 0.51
C ALA A 376 -2.11 -23.62 1.32
N ARG A 377 -1.37 -24.18 2.29
CA ARG A 377 -1.87 -25.21 3.20
C ARG A 377 -3.03 -24.71 4.06
N ALA A 378 -2.88 -23.53 4.67
CA ALA A 378 -3.93 -22.90 5.48
C ALA A 378 -5.21 -22.64 4.65
N LEU A 379 -5.05 -22.14 3.42
CA LEU A 379 -6.17 -21.84 2.52
C LEU A 379 -6.82 -23.09 1.90
N LYS A 380 -6.06 -24.19 1.70
CA LYS A 380 -6.54 -25.43 1.07
C LYS A 380 -7.58 -26.16 1.92
N GLN A 381 -7.50 -26.08 3.25
CA GLN A 381 -8.48 -26.70 4.14
C GLN A 381 -9.90 -26.15 3.94
N ILE A 382 -10.02 -24.90 3.48
CA ILE A 382 -11.31 -24.21 3.29
C ILE A 382 -11.81 -24.31 1.84
N GLY A 383 -10.90 -24.51 0.87
CA GLY A 383 -11.26 -24.70 -0.53
C GLY A 383 -12.13 -25.93 -0.83
N ARG A 384 -12.36 -26.80 0.16
CA ARG A 384 -13.28 -27.96 0.09
C ARG A 384 -14.72 -27.65 0.52
N GLU A 385 -15.00 -26.48 1.07
CA GLU A 385 -16.33 -26.11 1.53
C GLU A 385 -17.22 -25.67 0.34
N SER A 386 -18.50 -26.07 0.34
CA SER A 386 -19.46 -25.80 -0.74
C SER A 386 -19.65 -24.30 -1.02
N SER A 387 -19.55 -23.46 0.01
CA SER A 387 -19.57 -22.01 -0.06
C SER A 387 -18.45 -21.44 -0.95
N HIS A 388 -17.31 -22.13 -1.05
CA HIS A 388 -16.19 -21.69 -1.88
C HIS A 388 -16.50 -21.84 -3.38
N GLU A 389 -17.11 -22.97 -3.77
CA GLU A 389 -17.51 -23.17 -5.16
C GLU A 389 -18.60 -22.19 -5.60
N PHE A 390 -19.56 -21.90 -4.70
CA PHE A 390 -20.61 -20.91 -4.96
C PHE A 390 -20.02 -19.53 -5.28
N CYS A 391 -19.17 -19.01 -4.40
CA CYS A 391 -18.55 -17.69 -4.57
C CYS A 391 -17.70 -17.62 -5.85
N LYS A 392 -16.92 -18.69 -6.14
CA LYS A 392 -16.12 -18.76 -7.38
C LYS A 392 -16.98 -18.70 -8.65
N ARG A 393 -18.10 -19.43 -8.69
CA ARG A 393 -19.02 -19.43 -9.84
C ARG A 393 -19.69 -18.06 -9.99
N LEU A 394 -20.10 -17.46 -8.87
CA LEU A 394 -20.71 -16.13 -8.86
C LEU A 394 -19.73 -15.07 -9.39
N THR A 395 -18.51 -14.99 -8.86
CA THR A 395 -17.47 -14.06 -9.34
C THR A 395 -17.20 -14.22 -10.83
N PHE A 396 -17.13 -15.46 -11.33
CA PHE A 396 -16.91 -15.72 -12.74
C PHE A 396 -18.07 -15.19 -13.60
N MET A 397 -19.32 -15.42 -13.19
CA MET A 397 -20.49 -14.89 -13.90
C MET A 397 -20.58 -13.37 -13.82
N THR A 398 -20.24 -12.76 -12.68
CA THR A 398 -20.16 -11.30 -12.53
C THR A 398 -19.13 -10.68 -13.47
N LEU A 399 -17.95 -11.31 -13.62
CA LEU A 399 -16.92 -10.85 -14.56
C LEU A 399 -17.41 -10.92 -16.02
N ILE A 400 -18.07 -12.01 -16.41
CA ILE A 400 -18.65 -12.14 -17.76
C ILE A 400 -19.71 -11.06 -18.00
N ALA A 401 -20.65 -10.89 -17.05
CA ALA A 401 -21.68 -9.87 -17.16
C ALA A 401 -21.09 -8.45 -17.24
N SER A 402 -20.05 -8.17 -16.45
CA SER A 402 -19.36 -6.88 -16.44
C SER A 402 -18.62 -6.61 -17.75
N LEU A 403 -17.98 -7.63 -18.34
CA LEU A 403 -17.34 -7.51 -19.65
C LEU A 403 -18.36 -7.24 -20.75
N LEU A 404 -19.49 -7.96 -20.75
CA LEU A 404 -20.57 -7.73 -21.71
C LEU A 404 -21.11 -6.30 -21.61
N PHE A 405 -21.33 -5.81 -20.39
CA PHE A 405 -21.74 -4.42 -20.16
C PHE A 405 -20.70 -3.41 -20.66
N ALA A 406 -19.41 -3.64 -20.37
CA ALA A 406 -18.32 -2.79 -20.83
C ALA A 406 -18.16 -2.78 -22.35
N LEU A 407 -18.48 -3.88 -23.04
CA LEU A 407 -18.48 -3.95 -24.51
C LEU A 407 -19.68 -3.20 -25.13
N CYS A 408 -20.78 -3.05 -24.41
CA CYS A 408 -21.95 -2.27 -24.86
C CYS A 408 -21.81 -0.77 -24.60
N LEU A 409 -20.95 -0.36 -23.66
CA LEU A 409 -20.72 1.03 -23.26
C LEU A 409 -20.30 1.98 -24.40
N PRO A 410 -19.40 1.60 -25.33
CA PRO A 410 -19.04 2.42 -26.49
C PRO A 410 -20.20 2.67 -27.45
N ILE A 411 -21.21 1.81 -27.45
CA ILE A 411 -22.41 1.94 -28.30
C ILE A 411 -23.42 2.90 -27.66
N LEU A 412 -23.40 3.04 -26.33
CA LEU A 412 -24.42 3.74 -25.55
C LEU A 412 -24.02 5.16 -25.13
N LEU A 413 -22.72 5.46 -25.02
CA LEU A 413 -22.22 6.72 -24.44
C LEU A 413 -21.11 7.33 -25.27
N THR A 414 -21.15 8.66 -25.45
CA THR A 414 -20.12 9.46 -26.12
C THR A 414 -18.83 9.57 -25.29
N ASP A 415 -18.93 9.66 -23.96
CA ASP A 415 -17.78 9.69 -23.01
C ASP A 415 -17.49 8.31 -22.40
N PHE A 416 -17.52 7.26 -23.22
CA PHE A 416 -17.50 5.88 -22.72
C PHE A 416 -16.24 5.51 -21.94
N TYR A 417 -15.08 6.11 -22.23
CA TYR A 417 -13.81 5.75 -21.59
C TYR A 417 -13.83 6.00 -20.08
N ARG A 418 -14.35 7.15 -19.65
CA ARG A 418 -14.43 7.53 -18.22
C ARG A 418 -15.46 6.68 -17.49
N ALA A 419 -16.61 6.42 -18.12
CA ALA A 419 -17.65 5.56 -17.55
C ALA A 419 -17.20 4.10 -17.44
N THR A 420 -16.53 3.58 -18.47
CA THR A 420 -15.99 2.22 -18.53
C THR A 420 -14.90 2.02 -17.48
N PHE A 421 -14.00 2.99 -17.34
CA PHE A 421 -12.95 2.95 -16.31
C PHE A 421 -13.54 2.93 -14.88
N LYS A 422 -14.47 3.85 -14.57
CA LYS A 422 -15.15 3.88 -13.26
C LYS A 422 -15.89 2.57 -12.99
N PHE A 423 -16.59 2.04 -13.99
CA PHE A 423 -17.29 0.76 -13.88
C PHE A 423 -16.32 -0.40 -13.57
N PHE A 424 -15.21 -0.50 -14.30
CA PHE A 424 -14.20 -1.51 -14.01
C PHE A 424 -13.56 -1.34 -12.63
N CYS A 425 -13.26 -0.11 -12.20
CA CYS A 425 -12.77 0.13 -10.85
C CYS A 425 -13.76 -0.35 -9.78
N VAL A 426 -15.06 -0.11 -9.95
CA VAL A 426 -16.08 -0.58 -9.01
C VAL A 426 -16.16 -2.10 -9.01
N VAL A 427 -16.25 -2.74 -10.19
CA VAL A 427 -16.37 -4.20 -10.29
C VAL A 427 -15.12 -4.89 -9.76
N TYR A 428 -13.92 -4.53 -10.24
CA TYR A 428 -12.68 -5.15 -9.80
C TYR A 428 -12.35 -4.79 -8.35
N GLY A 429 -12.63 -3.55 -7.92
CA GLY A 429 -12.47 -3.13 -6.53
C GLY A 429 -13.37 -3.94 -5.60
N PHE A 430 -14.64 -4.16 -5.95
CA PHE A 430 -15.54 -5.00 -5.17
C PHE A 430 -15.08 -6.46 -5.12
N LEU A 431 -14.69 -7.04 -6.26
CA LEU A 431 -14.16 -8.41 -6.30
C LEU A 431 -12.89 -8.57 -5.48
N LEU A 432 -12.02 -7.55 -5.49
CA LEU A 432 -10.83 -7.49 -4.66
C LEU A 432 -11.18 -7.46 -3.16
N VAL A 433 -12.12 -6.61 -2.73
CA VAL A 433 -12.58 -6.57 -1.33
C VAL A 433 -13.13 -7.93 -0.89
N VAL A 434 -14.02 -8.54 -1.68
CA VAL A 434 -14.57 -9.87 -1.39
C VAL A 434 -13.45 -10.91 -1.26
N HIS A 435 -12.43 -10.82 -2.12
CA HIS A 435 -11.27 -11.70 -2.05
C HIS A 435 -10.45 -11.51 -0.78
N LEU A 436 -10.16 -10.26 -0.39
CA LEU A 436 -9.41 -9.94 0.83
C LEU A 436 -10.15 -10.39 2.09
N VAL A 437 -11.46 -10.12 2.17
CA VAL A 437 -12.32 -10.59 3.28
C VAL A 437 -12.28 -12.11 3.39
N ARG A 438 -12.34 -12.80 2.25
CA ARG A 438 -12.20 -14.26 2.21
C ARG A 438 -10.86 -14.73 2.77
N ILE A 439 -9.75 -14.09 2.39
CA ILE A 439 -8.42 -14.44 2.91
C ILE A 439 -8.39 -14.23 4.43
N ALA A 440 -8.85 -13.08 4.92
CA ALA A 440 -8.87 -12.76 6.35
C ALA A 440 -9.68 -13.80 7.15
N ILE A 441 -10.91 -14.11 6.72
CA ILE A 441 -11.76 -15.14 7.35
C ILE A 441 -11.06 -16.50 7.34
N ALA A 442 -10.46 -16.87 6.21
CA ALA A 442 -9.79 -18.15 6.08
C ALA A 442 -8.59 -18.30 7.01
N GLN A 443 -7.79 -17.23 7.14
CA GLN A 443 -6.69 -17.17 8.08
C GLN A 443 -7.18 -17.33 9.52
N ASN A 444 -8.22 -16.58 9.90
CA ASN A 444 -8.79 -16.64 11.24
C ASN A 444 -9.31 -18.04 11.61
N ILE A 445 -10.05 -18.70 10.70
CA ILE A 445 -10.53 -20.08 10.90
C ILE A 445 -9.36 -21.07 11.03
N SER A 446 -8.33 -20.92 10.18
CA SER A 446 -7.18 -21.83 10.21
C SER A 446 -6.40 -21.77 11.54
N ILE A 447 -6.32 -20.59 12.14
CA ILE A 447 -5.65 -20.38 13.44
C ILE A 447 -6.52 -20.93 14.57
N ALA A 448 -7.84 -20.69 14.53
CA ALA A 448 -8.77 -21.25 15.51
C ALA A 448 -8.65 -22.78 15.57
N ARG A 449 -8.72 -23.44 14.41
CA ARG A 449 -8.60 -24.91 14.29
C ARG A 449 -7.21 -25.48 14.63
N ALA A 450 -6.17 -24.65 14.73
CA ALA A 450 -4.83 -25.09 15.10
C ALA A 450 -4.57 -24.96 16.61
N ASN A 451 -5.43 -24.23 17.33
CA ASN A 451 -5.38 -24.08 18.78
C ASN A 451 -6.36 -25.01 19.51
N ASP A 452 -7.32 -25.59 18.79
CA ASP A 452 -8.12 -26.75 19.19
C ASP A 452 -7.34 -28.05 18.91
#